data_AF-A0A1B6IKM4-F1
#
_entry.id   AF-A0A1B6IKM4-F1
#
_cell.length_a   1.000
_cell.length_b   1.000
_cell.length_c   1.000
_cell.angle_alpha   90.00
_cell.angle_beta   90.00
_cell.angle_gamma   90.00
#
_symmetry.space_group_name_H-M   'P 1'
#
loop_
_entity.id
_entity.type
_entity.pdbx_description
1 polymer ?
#
loop_
_entity_poly.entity_id
_entity_poly.type
_entity_poly.pdbx_seq_one_letter_code
_entity_poly.pdbx_strand_id
1 'polypeptide(L)'
;MRRELTSLDPQFELHFTSVVLTRKPKSGEVFNYRKWLIKKMLDAFPSNPGLVTSEVHVCQMAADLYSNNYYAWNHRIWCLNQLPQDSGSYISFLIDEWMQTHQWVSVHVSDHSGFQYRQHLLDKFVKLPPSGFSTVRKCTVDIEQNSAWSLQMFLSPSESKQDSHLTESTKSILYEAFDKKCEKLDSIPLGI
;
A
#
# COMPACT_ATOMS: atom_id res chain seq x y z
N MET A 1 -12.41 -15.51 -40.76
CA MET A 1 -11.09 -16.09 -40.41
C MET A 1 -10.94 -16.04 -38.89
N ARG A 2 -11.48 -17.04 -38.17
CA ARG A 2 -11.24 -17.18 -36.73
C ARG A 2 -9.79 -17.64 -36.59
N ARG A 3 -8.91 -16.78 -36.07
CA ARG A 3 -7.60 -17.25 -35.62
C ARG A 3 -7.87 -18.35 -34.59
N GLU A 4 -7.45 -19.56 -34.91
CA GLU A 4 -7.39 -20.65 -33.94
C GLU A 4 -6.50 -20.13 -32.81
N LEU A 5 -7.10 -19.93 -31.63
CA LEU A 5 -6.38 -19.56 -30.41
C LEU A 5 -5.51 -20.76 -30.03
N THR A 6 -4.33 -20.82 -30.65
CA THR A 6 -3.19 -21.57 -30.14
C THR A 6 -3.09 -21.34 -28.64
N SER A 7 -2.86 -22.41 -27.88
CA SER A 7 -2.71 -22.41 -26.43
C SER A 7 -2.01 -21.14 -25.93
N LEU A 8 -2.77 -20.27 -25.25
CA LEU A 8 -2.29 -18.98 -24.77
C LEU A 8 -1.53 -19.22 -23.47
N ASP A 9 -0.21 -19.04 -23.51
CA ASP A 9 0.69 -19.14 -22.35
C ASP A 9 0.52 -17.89 -21.46
N PRO A 10 -0.09 -18.00 -20.26
CA PRO A 10 -0.34 -16.86 -19.41
C PRO A 10 0.94 -16.14 -18.95
N GLN A 11 2.04 -16.88 -18.77
CA GLN A 11 3.29 -16.29 -18.28
C GLN A 11 3.93 -15.40 -19.34
N PHE A 12 3.97 -15.87 -20.59
CA PHE A 12 4.40 -15.07 -21.73
C PHE A 12 3.54 -13.82 -21.90
N GLU A 13 2.22 -13.96 -21.78
CA GLU A 13 1.28 -12.84 -21.94
C GLU A 13 1.43 -11.79 -20.82
N LEU A 14 1.68 -12.22 -19.58
CA LEU A 14 2.04 -11.30 -18.49
C LEU A 14 3.36 -10.58 -18.77
N HIS A 15 4.36 -11.26 -19.32
CA HIS A 15 5.61 -10.60 -19.70
C HIS A 15 5.40 -9.57 -20.82
N PHE A 16 4.70 -9.96 -21.89
CA PHE A 16 4.37 -9.08 -23.01
C PHE A 16 3.61 -7.83 -22.55
N THR A 17 2.58 -8.00 -21.73
CA THR A 17 1.79 -6.88 -21.22
C THR A 17 2.59 -5.96 -20.28
N SER A 18 3.59 -6.47 -19.56
CA SER A 18 4.52 -5.62 -18.80
C SER A 18 5.30 -4.70 -19.73
N VAL A 19 5.79 -5.20 -20.87
CA VAL A 19 6.46 -4.39 -21.91
C VAL A 19 5.51 -3.34 -22.46
N VAL A 20 4.24 -3.68 -22.73
CA VAL A 20 3.24 -2.71 -23.19
C VAL A 20 3.03 -1.59 -22.16
N LEU A 21 2.98 -1.91 -20.86
CA LEU A 21 2.84 -0.92 -19.79
C LEU A 21 4.03 0.05 -19.69
N THR A 22 5.25 -0.35 -20.12
CA THR A 22 6.38 0.59 -20.21
C THR A 22 6.14 1.73 -21.20
N ARG A 23 5.24 1.53 -22.18
CA ARG A 23 4.88 2.54 -23.19
C ARG A 23 3.51 3.16 -22.93
N LYS A 24 2.58 2.42 -22.35
CA LYS A 24 1.20 2.85 -22.04
C LYS A 24 0.84 2.56 -20.58
N PRO A 25 1.47 3.25 -19.61
CA PRO A 25 1.35 2.92 -18.18
C PRO A 25 -0.07 3.09 -17.62
N LYS A 26 -0.91 3.93 -18.24
CA LYS A 26 -2.32 4.16 -17.87
C LYS A 26 -3.32 3.29 -18.64
N SER A 27 -2.88 2.21 -19.29
CA SER A 27 -3.79 1.38 -20.08
C SER A 27 -4.67 0.49 -19.19
N GLY A 28 -5.90 0.93 -18.94
CA GLY A 28 -6.91 0.13 -18.21
C GLY A 28 -7.20 -1.22 -18.88
N GLU A 29 -7.21 -1.27 -20.21
CA GLU A 29 -7.37 -2.52 -20.99
C GLU A 29 -6.28 -3.53 -20.67
N VAL A 30 -5.01 -3.09 -20.60
CA VAL A 30 -3.90 -3.98 -20.27
C VAL A 30 -4.03 -4.50 -18.84
N PHE A 31 -4.36 -3.63 -17.87
CA PHE A 31 -4.59 -4.09 -16.50
C PHE A 31 -5.78 -5.06 -16.39
N ASN A 32 -6.86 -4.85 -17.15
CA ASN A 32 -8.01 -5.76 -17.17
C ASN A 32 -7.63 -7.12 -17.77
N TYR A 33 -6.85 -7.12 -18.85
CA TYR A 33 -6.35 -8.36 -19.44
C TYR A 33 -5.41 -9.12 -18.48
N ARG A 34 -4.53 -8.39 -17.77
CA ARG A 34 -3.68 -8.99 -16.72
C ARG A 34 -4.50 -9.61 -15.59
N LYS A 35 -5.58 -8.97 -15.12
CA LYS A 35 -6.50 -9.57 -14.13
C LYS A 35 -7.07 -10.90 -14.62
N TRP A 36 -7.47 -10.96 -15.89
CA TRP A 36 -7.98 -12.20 -16.49
C TRP A 36 -6.91 -13.30 -16.53
N LEU A 37 -5.69 -12.97 -16.93
CA LEU A 37 -4.55 -13.91 -16.95
C LEU A 37 -4.23 -14.44 -15.55
N ILE A 38 -4.08 -13.54 -14.57
CA ILE A 38 -3.75 -13.89 -13.19
C ILE A 38 -4.84 -14.76 -12.59
N LYS A 39 -6.12 -14.41 -12.80
CA LYS A 39 -7.24 -15.23 -12.33
C LYS A 39 -7.15 -16.65 -12.90
N LYS A 40 -6.92 -16.79 -14.22
CA LYS A 40 -6.75 -18.09 -14.87
C LYS A 40 -5.58 -18.90 -14.27
N MET A 41 -4.49 -18.23 -13.93
CA MET A 41 -3.33 -18.87 -13.28
C MET A 41 -3.61 -19.29 -11.84
N LEU A 42 -4.31 -18.46 -11.06
CA LEU A 42 -4.71 -18.77 -9.69
C LEU A 42 -5.77 -19.87 -9.62
N ASP A 43 -6.66 -19.95 -10.62
CA ASP A 43 -7.62 -21.06 -10.74
C ASP A 43 -6.90 -22.40 -10.98
N ALA A 44 -5.79 -22.39 -11.72
CA ALA A 44 -4.96 -23.58 -11.95
C ALA A 44 -4.04 -23.91 -10.76
N PHE A 45 -3.52 -22.88 -10.08
CA PHE A 45 -2.62 -23.01 -8.94
C PHE A 45 -3.07 -22.08 -7.81
N PRO A 46 -4.01 -22.54 -6.96
CA PRO A 46 -4.59 -21.73 -5.90
C PRO A 46 -3.51 -21.33 -4.89
N SER A 47 -3.30 -20.03 -4.72
CA SER A 47 -2.27 -19.44 -3.85
C SER A 47 -0.85 -19.49 -4.44
N ASN A 48 -0.52 -18.49 -5.27
CA ASN A 48 0.85 -18.18 -5.65
C ASN A 48 1.22 -16.76 -5.17
N PRO A 49 1.75 -16.61 -3.94
CA PRO A 49 2.17 -15.31 -3.42
C PRO A 49 3.20 -14.62 -4.33
N GLY A 50 4.07 -15.39 -4.99
CA GLY A 50 5.08 -14.87 -5.92
C GLY A 50 4.47 -14.18 -7.15
N LEU A 51 3.31 -14.66 -7.62
CA LEU A 51 2.55 -14.03 -8.72
C LEU A 51 2.02 -12.66 -8.29
N VAL A 52 1.41 -12.58 -7.11
CA VAL A 52 0.89 -11.31 -6.55
C VAL A 52 2.03 -10.32 -6.31
N THR A 53 3.13 -10.77 -5.71
CA THR A 53 4.32 -9.93 -5.51
C THR A 53 4.86 -9.40 -6.84
N SER A 54 4.96 -10.24 -7.87
CA SER A 54 5.40 -9.82 -9.21
C SER A 54 4.46 -8.78 -9.82
N GLU A 55 3.14 -8.91 -9.60
CA GLU A 55 2.15 -7.95 -10.11
C GLU A 55 2.22 -6.59 -9.41
N VAL A 56 2.52 -6.58 -8.12
CA VAL A 56 2.79 -5.34 -7.37
C VAL A 56 3.95 -4.55 -7.98
N HIS A 57 5.02 -5.23 -8.41
CA HIS A 57 6.15 -4.57 -9.08
C HIS A 57 5.75 -3.92 -10.40
N VAL A 58 4.84 -4.54 -11.16
CA VAL A 58 4.30 -3.96 -12.40
C VAL A 58 3.44 -2.73 -12.10
N CYS A 59 2.65 -2.76 -11.02
CA CYS A 59 1.91 -1.59 -10.55
C CYS A 59 2.86 -0.46 -10.15
N GLN A 60 3.94 -0.79 -9.43
CA GLN A 60 4.96 0.18 -9.02
C GLN A 60 5.62 0.85 -10.23
N MET A 61 6.12 0.06 -11.18
CA MET A 61 6.67 0.56 -12.44
C MET A 61 5.69 1.49 -13.18
N ALA A 62 4.41 1.11 -13.25
CA ALA A 62 3.40 1.91 -13.92
C ALA A 62 3.08 3.23 -13.18
N ALA A 63 3.23 3.26 -11.85
CA ALA A 63 3.10 4.46 -11.03
C ALA A 63 4.34 5.37 -11.15
N ASP A 64 5.55 4.80 -11.28
CA ASP A 64 6.79 5.52 -11.53
C ASP A 64 6.74 6.28 -12.87
N LEU A 65 6.19 5.62 -13.90
CA LEU A 65 6.08 6.18 -15.24
C LEU A 65 4.99 7.24 -15.38
N TYR A 66 4.01 7.26 -14.47
CA TYR A 66 2.91 8.21 -14.53
C TYR A 66 2.36 8.49 -13.13
N SER A 67 2.54 9.71 -12.64
CA SER A 67 2.00 10.14 -11.35
C SER A 67 0.47 10.05 -11.30
N ASN A 68 -0.11 9.75 -10.13
CA ASN A 68 -1.56 9.57 -9.99
C ASN A 68 -2.13 8.49 -10.94
N ASN A 69 -1.40 7.39 -11.13
CA ASN A 69 -1.88 6.27 -11.94
C ASN A 69 -2.95 5.46 -11.21
N TYR A 70 -4.18 5.94 -11.28
CA TYR A 70 -5.36 5.28 -10.71
C TYR A 70 -5.47 3.80 -11.12
N TYR A 71 -5.15 3.45 -12.38
CA TYR A 71 -5.25 2.07 -12.85
C TYR A 71 -4.24 1.16 -12.15
N ALA A 72 -3.00 1.61 -11.96
CA ALA A 72 -1.98 0.85 -11.24
C ALA A 72 -2.36 0.65 -9.76
N TRP A 73 -2.77 1.71 -9.07
CA TRP A 73 -3.18 1.63 -7.66
C TRP A 73 -4.44 0.76 -7.48
N ASN A 74 -5.43 0.89 -8.36
CA ASN A 74 -6.63 0.05 -8.32
C ASN A 74 -6.33 -1.42 -8.68
N HIS A 75 -5.33 -1.67 -9.54
CA HIS A 75 -4.86 -3.02 -9.81
C HIS A 75 -4.15 -3.62 -8.58
N ARG A 76 -3.36 -2.81 -7.87
CA ARG A 76 -2.71 -3.20 -6.59
C ARG A 76 -3.74 -3.57 -5.52
N ILE A 77 -4.84 -2.82 -5.40
CA ILE A 77 -6.00 -3.19 -4.54
C ILE A 77 -6.57 -4.55 -4.94
N TRP A 78 -6.76 -4.77 -6.25
CA TRP A 78 -7.29 -6.04 -6.74
C TRP A 78 -6.35 -7.21 -6.40
N CYS A 79 -5.04 -7.04 -6.54
CA CYS A 79 -4.01 -8.03 -6.18
C CYS A 79 -4.08 -8.42 -4.71
N LEU A 80 -4.21 -7.43 -3.81
CA LEU A 80 -4.37 -7.66 -2.38
C LEU A 80 -5.58 -8.57 -2.08
N ASN A 81 -6.68 -8.39 -2.80
CA ASN A 81 -7.89 -9.19 -2.63
C ASN A 81 -7.79 -10.62 -3.24
N GLN A 82 -6.71 -10.97 -3.92
CA GLN A 82 -6.48 -12.33 -4.41
C GLN A 82 -5.80 -13.22 -3.36
N LEU A 83 -5.28 -12.64 -2.27
CA LEU A 83 -4.59 -13.36 -1.21
C LEU A 83 -5.60 -13.86 -0.15
N PRO A 84 -5.39 -15.05 0.45
CA PRO A 84 -6.22 -15.52 1.56
C PRO A 84 -6.08 -14.62 2.79
N GLN A 85 -7.15 -13.93 3.20
CA GLN A 85 -7.08 -12.88 4.22
C GLN A 85 -6.68 -13.37 5.62
N ASP A 86 -6.92 -14.65 5.91
CA ASP A 86 -6.62 -15.25 7.22
C ASP A 86 -5.22 -15.88 7.30
N SER A 87 -4.40 -15.78 6.25
CA SER A 87 -3.05 -16.34 6.25
C SER A 87 -2.04 -15.39 6.90
N GLY A 88 -1.05 -15.96 7.60
CA GLY A 88 0.10 -15.17 8.10
C GLY A 88 0.85 -14.45 6.98
N SER A 89 0.88 -15.02 5.76
CA SER A 89 1.47 -14.40 4.58
C SER A 89 0.70 -13.14 4.13
N TYR A 90 -0.62 -13.09 4.28
CA TYR A 90 -1.41 -11.90 3.97
C TYR A 90 -1.11 -10.75 4.94
N ILE A 91 -0.99 -11.05 6.24
CA ILE A 91 -0.63 -10.06 7.25
C ILE A 91 0.77 -9.49 6.98
N SER A 92 1.75 -10.36 6.68
CA SER A 92 3.10 -9.92 6.29
C SER A 92 3.05 -9.01 5.06
N PHE A 93 2.32 -9.43 4.03
CA PHE A 93 2.17 -8.65 2.80
C PHE A 93 1.53 -7.27 3.05
N LEU A 94 0.49 -7.17 3.90
CA LEU A 94 -0.11 -5.90 4.28
C LEU A 94 0.89 -4.95 4.95
N ILE A 95 1.75 -5.47 5.82
CA ILE A 95 2.79 -4.69 6.51
C ILE A 95 3.83 -4.20 5.50
N ASP A 96 4.31 -5.08 4.63
CA ASP A 96 5.27 -4.73 3.58
C ASP A 96 4.70 -3.65 2.66
N GLU A 97 3.43 -3.78 2.26
CA GLU A 97 2.72 -2.78 1.46
C GLU A 97 2.57 -1.46 2.21
N TRP A 98 2.27 -1.50 3.51
CA TRP A 98 2.17 -0.31 4.34
C TRP A 98 3.49 0.47 4.42
N MET A 99 4.60 -0.25 4.64
CA MET A 99 5.93 0.33 4.71
C MET A 99 6.38 0.89 3.36
N GLN A 100 6.25 0.11 2.29
CA GLN A 100 6.68 0.54 0.95
C GLN A 100 5.87 1.73 0.44
N THR A 101 4.55 1.73 0.64
CA THR A 101 3.72 2.84 0.18
C THR A 101 3.85 4.08 1.05
N HIS A 102 4.36 3.96 2.28
CA HIS A 102 4.75 5.11 3.09
C HIS A 102 5.93 5.85 2.45
N GLN A 103 6.96 5.09 2.05
CA GLN A 103 8.11 5.64 1.32
C GLN A 103 7.68 6.27 -0.02
N TRP A 104 6.67 5.70 -0.68
CA TRP A 104 6.12 6.29 -1.90
C TRP A 104 5.49 7.67 -1.65
N VAL A 105 4.55 7.76 -0.71
CA VAL A 105 3.77 9.00 -0.50
C VAL A 105 4.59 10.09 0.17
N SER A 106 5.69 9.76 0.86
CA SER A 106 6.60 10.77 1.42
C SER A 106 7.32 11.57 0.35
N VAL A 107 7.57 10.99 -0.83
CA VAL A 107 8.18 11.68 -1.98
C VAL A 107 7.17 12.05 -3.07
N HIS A 108 5.97 11.48 -3.05
CA HIS A 108 4.85 11.80 -3.96
C HIS A 108 3.66 12.41 -3.21
N VAL A 109 3.87 13.56 -2.57
CA VAL A 109 2.87 14.20 -1.68
C VAL A 109 1.55 14.58 -2.37
N SER A 110 1.55 14.70 -3.71
CA SER A 110 0.35 14.99 -4.51
C SER A 110 -0.25 13.76 -5.19
N ASP A 111 0.20 12.54 -4.86
CA ASP A 111 -0.36 11.31 -5.40
C ASP A 111 -1.60 10.86 -4.61
N HIS A 112 -2.75 11.43 -4.95
CA HIS A 112 -4.03 11.10 -4.32
C HIS A 112 -4.41 9.63 -4.51
N SER A 113 -3.97 8.98 -5.59
CA SER A 113 -4.23 7.55 -5.82
C SER A 113 -3.42 6.68 -4.85
N GLY A 114 -2.15 7.04 -4.58
CA GLY A 114 -1.32 6.41 -3.56
C GLY A 114 -1.89 6.60 -2.15
N PHE A 115 -2.37 7.80 -1.80
CA PHE A 115 -3.05 8.02 -0.51
C PHE A 115 -4.35 7.23 -0.39
N GLN A 116 -5.16 7.15 -1.46
CA GLN A 116 -6.37 6.32 -1.48
C GLN A 116 -6.03 4.83 -1.24
N TYR A 117 -4.95 4.32 -1.84
CA TYR A 117 -4.49 2.96 -1.59
C TYR A 117 -4.14 2.74 -0.12
N ARG A 118 -3.45 3.69 0.53
CA ARG A 118 -3.14 3.62 1.96
C ARG A 118 -4.38 3.61 2.84
N GLN A 119 -5.42 4.38 2.50
CA GLN A 119 -6.72 4.30 3.19
C GLN A 119 -7.33 2.90 3.08
N HIS A 120 -7.21 2.26 1.91
CA HIS A 120 -7.64 0.88 1.72
C HIS A 120 -6.86 -0.11 2.60
N LEU A 121 -5.53 0.06 2.71
CA LEU A 121 -4.71 -0.76 3.61
C LEU A 121 -5.14 -0.62 5.08
N LEU A 122 -5.42 0.61 5.54
CA LEU A 122 -5.94 0.85 6.90
C LEU A 122 -7.26 0.11 7.15
N ASP A 123 -8.19 0.17 6.20
CA ASP A 123 -9.46 -0.56 6.29
C ASP A 123 -9.24 -2.08 6.43
N LYS A 124 -8.24 -2.63 5.74
CA LYS A 124 -7.86 -4.04 5.90
C LYS A 124 -7.24 -4.34 7.26
N PHE A 125 -6.36 -3.47 7.77
CA PHE A 125 -5.76 -3.64 9.09
C PHE A 125 -6.79 -3.66 10.22
N VAL A 126 -7.77 -2.77 10.18
CA VAL A 126 -8.84 -2.69 11.20
C VAL A 126 -9.70 -3.95 11.22
N LYS A 127 -9.81 -4.66 10.09
CA LYS A 127 -10.58 -5.89 9.94
C LYS A 127 -9.79 -7.16 10.26
N LEU A 128 -8.49 -7.06 10.58
CA LEU A 128 -7.70 -8.22 10.98
C LEU A 128 -8.19 -8.79 12.31
N PRO A 129 -8.05 -10.10 12.55
CA PRO A 129 -8.40 -10.72 13.83
C PRO A 129 -7.48 -10.23 14.97
N PRO A 130 -7.90 -10.37 16.25
CA PRO A 130 -7.15 -9.98 17.47
C PRO A 130 -5.64 -10.29 17.47
N SER A 131 -5.22 -11.41 16.87
CA SER A 131 -3.82 -11.80 16.73
C SER A 131 -3.01 -10.87 15.81
N GLY A 132 -3.63 -10.33 14.76
CA GLY A 132 -3.02 -9.39 13.82
C GLY A 132 -2.81 -7.99 14.41
N PHE A 133 -3.61 -7.57 15.40
CA PHE A 133 -3.50 -6.23 16.00
C PHE A 133 -2.17 -6.00 16.71
N SER A 134 -1.54 -7.05 17.26
CA SER A 134 -0.23 -6.91 17.88
C SER A 134 0.85 -6.44 16.88
N THR A 135 0.76 -6.90 15.64
CA THR A 135 1.67 -6.51 14.55
C THR A 135 1.28 -5.15 13.96
N VAL A 136 -0.03 -4.89 13.79
CA VAL A 136 -0.52 -3.56 13.38
C VAL A 136 -0.09 -2.50 14.39
N ARG A 137 -0.23 -2.77 15.69
CA ARG A 137 0.15 -1.82 16.76
C ARG A 137 1.62 -1.43 16.70
N LYS A 138 2.52 -2.36 16.36
CA LYS A 138 3.95 -2.03 16.15
C LYS A 138 4.12 -1.08 14.97
N CYS A 139 3.49 -1.37 13.82
CA CYS A 139 3.50 -0.45 12.68
C CYS A 139 2.86 0.90 13.01
N THR A 140 1.81 0.93 13.83
CA THR A 140 1.15 2.17 14.29
C THR A 140 2.04 3.02 15.17
N VAL A 141 2.75 2.41 16.11
CA VAL A 141 3.72 3.12 16.96
C VAL A 141 4.81 3.76 16.08
N ASP A 142 5.31 3.04 15.07
CA ASP A 142 6.28 3.60 14.12
C ASP A 142 5.67 4.76 13.30
N ILE A 143 4.41 4.67 12.89
CA ILE A 143 3.71 5.75 12.16
C ILE A 143 3.55 6.99 13.04
N GLU A 144 3.07 6.81 14.28
CA GLU A 144 2.86 7.89 15.23
C GLU A 144 4.17 8.61 15.52
N GLN A 145 5.24 7.85 15.77
CA GLN A 145 6.58 8.40 15.99
C GLN A 145 7.12 9.13 14.75
N ASN A 146 7.01 8.54 13.56
CA ASN A 146 7.45 9.18 12.32
C ASN A 146 6.64 10.44 11.97
N SER A 147 5.33 10.43 12.23
CA SER A 147 4.44 11.58 11.99
C SER A 147 4.74 12.70 12.97
N ALA A 148 4.92 12.37 14.26
CA ALA A 148 5.33 13.30 15.30
C ALA A 148 6.68 13.95 14.97
N TRP A 149 7.67 13.16 14.56
CA TRP A 149 8.98 13.65 14.16
C TRP A 149 8.91 14.54 12.91
N SER A 150 8.16 14.13 11.89
CA SER A 150 8.00 14.92 10.64
C SER A 150 7.33 16.26 10.91
N LEU A 151 6.30 16.29 11.76
CA LEU A 151 5.65 17.53 12.18
C LEU A 151 6.60 18.41 13.00
N GLN A 152 7.39 17.82 13.91
CA GLN A 152 8.39 18.55 14.68
C GLN A 152 9.45 19.18 13.77
N MET A 153 9.95 18.45 12.77
CA MET A 153 10.90 18.96 11.78
C MET A 153 10.33 20.07 10.90
N PHE A 154 9.06 19.98 10.50
CA PHE A 154 8.39 21.01 9.71
C PHE A 154 8.19 22.30 10.53
N LEU A 155 7.80 22.17 11.79
CA LEU A 155 7.51 23.30 12.68
C LEU A 155 8.78 23.91 13.27
N SER A 156 9.89 23.18 13.33
CA SER A 156 11.18 23.64 13.85
C SER A 156 12.32 22.86 13.18
N PRO A 157 12.89 23.37 12.06
CA PRO A 157 13.99 22.70 11.39
C PRO A 157 15.27 22.86 12.22
N SER A 158 15.60 21.88 13.07
CA SER A 158 16.92 21.79 13.69
C SER A 158 17.67 20.56 13.17
N GLU A 159 18.98 20.69 12.95
CA GLU A 159 19.81 19.64 12.33
C GLU A 159 20.17 18.47 13.27
N SER A 160 19.70 18.48 14.52
CA SER A 160 20.10 17.49 15.53
C SER A 160 19.04 16.43 15.79
N LYS A 161 19.40 15.16 15.55
CA LYS A 161 18.61 13.95 15.86
C LYS A 161 18.34 13.70 17.36
N GLN A 162 18.61 14.65 18.24
CA GLN A 162 18.43 14.48 19.68
C GLN A 162 17.28 15.37 20.16
N ASP A 163 16.36 14.72 20.87
CA ASP A 163 15.16 15.24 21.56
C ASP A 163 13.86 15.33 20.74
N SER A 164 13.14 14.20 20.73
CA SER A 164 11.74 14.08 20.33
C SER A 164 10.81 14.65 21.42
N HIS A 165 10.71 15.98 21.51
CA HIS A 165 9.62 16.63 22.23
C HIS A 165 8.77 17.41 21.24
N LEU A 166 7.52 16.96 21.07
CA LEU A 166 6.50 17.69 20.29
C LEU A 166 6.37 19.13 20.82
N THR A 167 6.43 20.12 19.92
CA THR A 167 6.20 21.52 20.28
C THR A 167 4.76 21.73 20.76
N GLU A 168 4.52 22.76 21.57
CA GLU A 168 3.14 23.09 22.03
C GLU A 168 2.18 23.33 20.86
N SER A 169 2.67 23.95 19.79
CA SER A 169 1.91 24.14 18.54
C SER A 169 1.54 22.81 17.88
N THR A 170 2.47 21.85 17.84
CA THR A 170 2.20 20.52 17.29
C THR A 170 1.16 19.76 18.12
N LYS A 171 1.29 19.85 19.45
CA LYS A 171 0.31 19.27 20.38
C LYS A 171 -1.06 19.88 20.13
N SER A 172 -1.17 21.21 20.01
CA SER A 172 -2.43 21.89 19.75
C SER A 172 -3.10 21.46 18.44
N ILE A 173 -2.34 21.33 17.35
CA ILE A 173 -2.85 20.89 16.04
C ILE A 173 -3.33 19.43 16.11
N LEU A 174 -2.56 18.55 16.76
CA LEU A 174 -2.95 17.15 16.95
C LEU A 174 -4.20 17.06 17.83
N TYR A 175 -4.25 17.81 18.94
CA TYR A 175 -5.44 17.88 19.78
C TYR A 175 -6.67 18.35 18.98
N GLU A 176 -6.59 19.44 18.22
CA GLU A 176 -7.71 19.90 17.38
C GLU A 176 -8.12 18.88 16.30
N ALA A 177 -7.16 18.15 15.72
CA ALA A 177 -7.41 17.13 14.72
C ALA A 177 -8.09 15.87 15.32
N PHE A 178 -7.73 15.49 16.54
CA PHE A 178 -8.26 14.30 17.23
C PHE A 178 -9.55 14.56 18.02
N ASP A 179 -9.78 15.80 18.47
CA ASP A 179 -10.97 16.20 19.24
C ASP A 179 -12.28 16.07 18.44
N LYS A 180 -12.20 15.94 17.11
CA LYS A 180 -13.38 15.65 16.27
C LYS A 180 -13.74 14.18 16.14
N LYS A 181 -12.97 13.19 16.64
CA LYS A 181 -13.40 11.78 16.54
C LYS A 181 -12.77 10.70 17.45
N CYS A 182 -11.78 10.97 18.30
CA CYS A 182 -11.19 9.90 19.11
C CYS A 182 -11.01 10.29 20.58
N GLU A 183 -11.62 9.52 21.48
CA GLU A 183 -11.40 9.61 22.92
C GLU A 183 -9.91 9.45 23.27
N LYS A 184 -9.36 10.50 23.90
CA LYS A 184 -8.16 10.58 24.75
C LYS A 184 -7.05 9.54 24.51
N LEU A 185 -6.10 9.92 23.65
CA LEU A 185 -4.76 9.34 23.49
C LEU A 185 -3.94 9.26 24.79
N ASP A 186 -4.29 10.03 25.82
CA ASP A 186 -3.61 10.05 27.15
C ASP A 186 -3.72 8.72 27.93
N SER A 187 -4.47 7.74 27.43
CA SER A 187 -4.68 6.44 28.09
C SER A 187 -3.83 5.30 27.52
N ILE A 188 -3.01 5.55 26.50
CA ILE A 188 -2.13 4.52 25.92
C ILE A 188 -0.84 4.45 26.73
N PRO A 189 -0.58 3.35 27.48
CA PRO A 189 0.69 3.20 28.18
C PRO A 189 1.78 2.98 27.13
N LEU A 190 2.65 3.97 26.96
CA LEU A 190 3.93 3.78 26.28
C LEU A 190 4.81 2.96 27.24
N GLY A 191 4.79 1.65 27.05
CA GLY A 191 5.70 0.73 27.72
C GLY A 191 7.14 1.07 27.34
N ILE A 192 7.98 1.18 28.37
CA ILE A 192 9.43 1.38 28.32
C ILE A 192 10.09 0.33 27.42
#